data_AF-A0A528U0Q8-F1
#
_entry.id   AF-A0A528U0Q8-F1
#
_cell.length_a   1.000
_cell.length_b   1.000
_cell.length_c   1.000
_cell.angle_alpha   90.00
_cell.angle_beta   90.00
_cell.angle_gamma   90.00
#
_symmetry.space_group_name_H-M   'P 1'
#
loop_
_entity.id
_entity.type
_entity.pdbx_description
1 polymer ?
#
loop_
_entity_poly.entity_id
_entity_poly.type
_entity_poly.pdbx_seq_one_letter_code
_entity_poly.pdbx_strand_id
1 'polypeptide(L)'
;MPASFRKIFENVATREQMFALFNRDQAAPPEDRISGKAYVSQWFEIEASEYHFMLDVLPPLFVRTGMFGMSEFKAGYITSVFFEITIRGRRRWFTGFCDLSDPQSPAAMREAIIAYESQLPETMTREEKLEAIWADT
;
A
#
# COMPACT_ATOMS: atom_id res chain seq x y z
N MET A 1 11.03 -14.37 -13.75
CA MET A 1 11.17 -14.06 -12.31
C MET A 1 9.88 -13.38 -11.89
N PRO A 2 9.29 -13.67 -10.71
CA PRO A 2 8.17 -12.86 -10.25
C PRO A 2 8.61 -11.39 -10.19
N ALA A 3 7.73 -10.48 -10.59
CA ALA A 3 8.05 -9.05 -10.59
C ALA A 3 8.47 -8.63 -9.18
N SER A 4 9.63 -7.98 -9.05
CA SER A 4 10.12 -7.50 -7.76
C SER A 4 9.11 -6.53 -7.15
N PHE A 5 8.71 -6.76 -5.89
CA PHE A 5 7.84 -5.85 -5.17
C PHE A 5 8.51 -4.49 -5.02
N ARG A 6 7.78 -3.42 -5.35
CA ARG A 6 8.34 -2.07 -5.45
C ARG A 6 7.52 -1.06 -4.66
N LYS A 7 8.17 -0.36 -3.74
CA LYS A 7 7.64 0.86 -3.13
C LYS A 7 7.65 1.98 -4.17
N ILE A 8 6.52 2.68 -4.32
CA ILE A 8 6.33 3.68 -5.39
C ILE A 8 6.19 5.11 -4.89
N PHE A 9 6.11 5.29 -3.57
CA PHE A 9 6.06 6.57 -2.90
C PHE A 9 6.73 6.41 -1.54
N GLU A 10 7.75 7.24 -1.25
CA GLU A 10 8.62 7.06 -0.08
C GLU A 10 7.98 7.50 1.24
N ASN A 11 7.12 8.52 1.18
CA ASN A 11 6.44 9.09 2.35
C ASN A 11 5.10 8.39 2.63
N VAL A 12 4.42 8.82 3.69
CA VAL A 12 3.02 8.48 3.95
C VAL A 12 2.14 9.34 3.05
N ALA A 13 1.35 8.70 2.18
CA ALA A 13 0.49 9.43 1.23
C ALA A 13 -0.75 9.99 1.92
N THR A 14 -1.05 11.27 1.65
CA THR A 14 -2.34 11.89 1.96
C THR A 14 -3.44 11.34 1.03
N ARG A 15 -4.71 11.64 1.32
CA ARG A 15 -5.84 11.27 0.45
C ARG A 15 -5.65 11.68 -1.01
N GLU A 16 -5.29 12.93 -1.25
CA GLU A 16 -5.07 13.45 -2.61
C GLU A 16 -3.93 12.72 -3.32
N GLN A 17 -2.83 12.46 -2.60
CA GLN A 17 -1.68 11.73 -3.12
C GLN A 17 -2.02 10.26 -3.39
N MET A 18 -2.80 9.61 -2.54
CA MET A 18 -3.29 8.23 -2.74
C MET A 18 -4.07 8.13 -4.04
N PHE A 19 -5.04 9.02 -4.27
CA PHE A 19 -5.81 9.04 -5.52
C PHE A 19 -4.96 9.39 -6.74
N ALA A 20 -3.99 10.29 -6.60
CA ALA A 20 -3.04 10.58 -7.68
C ALA A 20 -2.16 9.37 -8.01
N LEU A 21 -1.69 8.62 -7.01
CA LEU A 21 -0.90 7.40 -7.20
C LEU A 21 -1.74 6.27 -7.80
N PHE A 22 -3.01 6.14 -7.42
CA PHE A 22 -3.95 5.20 -8.06
C PHE A 22 -4.19 5.52 -9.53
N ASN A 23 -4.25 6.80 -9.88
CA ASN A 23 -4.56 7.26 -11.24
C ASN A 23 -3.33 7.64 -12.06
N ARG A 24 -2.13 7.41 -11.55
CA ARG A 24 -0.91 7.81 -12.24
C ARG A 24 -0.80 7.14 -13.62
N ASP A 25 -0.36 7.93 -14.58
CA ASP A 25 0.05 7.39 -15.87
C ASP A 25 1.31 6.55 -15.70
N GLN A 26 1.27 5.35 -16.25
CA GLN A 26 2.45 4.53 -16.38
C GLN A 26 2.99 4.65 -17.79
N ALA A 27 4.26 5.02 -17.90
CA ALA A 27 5.02 4.92 -19.14
C ALA A 27 5.28 3.43 -19.45
N ALA A 28 4.23 2.72 -19.83
CA ALA A 28 4.21 1.31 -20.16
C ALA A 28 3.43 1.10 -21.47
N PRO A 29 3.78 0.05 -22.25
CA PRO A 29 3.03 -0.32 -23.44
C PRO A 29 1.52 -0.47 -23.15
N PRO A 30 0.61 -0.09 -24.08
CA PRO A 30 -0.83 -0.22 -23.87
C PRO A 30 -1.27 -1.60 -23.38
N GLU A 31 -0.67 -2.66 -23.89
CA GLU A 31 -0.94 -4.06 -23.51
C GLU A 31 -0.63 -4.35 -22.04
N ASP A 32 0.43 -3.75 -21.49
CA ASP A 32 0.82 -3.92 -20.08
C ASP A 32 -0.06 -3.10 -19.15
N ARG A 33 -0.60 -1.97 -19.63
CA ARG A 33 -1.60 -1.18 -18.91
C ARG A 33 -2.95 -1.88 -18.87
N ILE A 34 -3.40 -2.42 -20.00
CA ILE A 34 -4.68 -3.13 -20.14
C ILE A 34 -4.67 -4.46 -19.36
N SER A 35 -3.57 -5.21 -19.43
CA SER A 35 -3.42 -6.45 -18.65
C SER A 35 -3.16 -6.19 -17.17
N GLY A 36 -2.80 -4.95 -16.81
CA GLY A 36 -2.46 -4.55 -15.46
C GLY A 36 -1.03 -4.87 -15.03
N LYS A 37 -0.24 -5.58 -15.85
CA LYS A 37 1.18 -5.88 -15.58
C LYS A 37 2.01 -4.64 -15.22
N ALA A 38 1.64 -3.47 -15.73
CA ALA A 38 2.28 -2.23 -15.36
C ALA A 38 2.16 -1.93 -13.85
N TYR A 39 1.07 -2.32 -13.19
CA TYR A 39 0.72 -1.97 -11.81
C TYR A 39 1.08 -3.04 -10.78
N VAL A 40 1.13 -4.31 -11.17
CA VAL A 40 1.34 -5.44 -10.25
C VAL A 40 2.58 -5.25 -9.37
N SER A 41 2.52 -5.74 -8.13
CA SER A 41 3.63 -5.74 -7.18
C SER A 41 4.09 -4.35 -6.71
N GLN A 42 3.34 -3.29 -7.03
CA GLN A 42 3.61 -1.93 -6.56
C GLN A 42 2.81 -1.60 -5.30
N TRP A 43 3.43 -0.89 -4.36
CA TRP A 43 2.82 -0.54 -3.08
C TRP A 43 3.34 0.78 -2.52
N PHE A 44 2.60 1.36 -1.57
CA PHE A 44 2.99 2.55 -0.84
C PHE A 44 2.26 2.66 0.51
N GLU A 45 2.77 3.51 1.38
CA GLU A 45 2.19 3.80 2.70
C GLU A 45 1.13 4.90 2.61
N ILE A 46 0.10 4.80 3.43
CA ILE A 46 -1.02 5.75 3.54
C ILE A 46 -1.31 6.09 5.00
N GLU A 47 -2.03 7.18 5.24
CA GLU A 47 -2.51 7.49 6.59
C GLU A 47 -3.62 6.51 7.03
N ALA A 48 -3.77 6.33 8.34
CA ALA A 48 -4.82 5.47 8.91
C ALA A 48 -6.23 5.89 8.46
N SER A 49 -6.46 7.20 8.34
CA SER A 49 -7.72 7.75 7.82
C SER A 49 -8.06 7.24 6.43
N GLU A 50 -7.06 7.02 5.58
CA GLU A 50 -7.26 6.55 4.21
C GLU A 50 -7.63 5.07 4.16
N TYR A 51 -7.00 4.26 5.02
CA TYR A 51 -7.36 2.86 5.16
C TYR A 51 -8.84 2.70 5.56
N HIS A 52 -9.27 3.43 6.58
CA HIS A 52 -10.66 3.36 7.06
C HIS A 52 -11.64 3.97 6.07
N PHE A 53 -11.30 5.12 5.47
CA PHE A 53 -12.11 5.73 4.42
C PHE A 53 -12.34 4.77 3.25
N MET A 54 -11.29 4.09 2.76
CA MET A 54 -11.43 3.16 1.64
C MET A 54 -12.24 1.91 2.00
N LEU A 55 -12.21 1.48 3.27
CA LEU A 55 -13.04 0.39 3.76
C LEU A 55 -14.54 0.76 3.75
N ASP A 56 -14.87 2.03 3.98
CA ASP A 56 -16.25 2.53 4.05
C ASP A 56 -16.83 2.92 2.68
N VAL A 57 -15.99 3.14 1.65
CA VAL A 57 -16.43 3.61 0.33
C VAL A 57 -17.26 2.57 -0.43
N LEU A 58 -16.83 1.30 -0.43
CA LEU A 58 -17.53 0.21 -1.10
C LEU A 58 -17.33 -1.10 -0.33
N PRO A 59 -18.31 -2.04 -0.38
CA PRO A 59 -18.15 -3.35 0.22
C PRO A 59 -16.87 -4.03 -0.33
N PRO A 60 -15.92 -4.40 0.54
CA PRO A 60 -14.69 -5.02 0.10
C PRO A 60 -14.97 -6.39 -0.54
N LEU A 61 -14.18 -6.76 -1.55
CA LEU A 61 -14.27 -8.06 -2.19
C LEU A 61 -13.97 -9.20 -1.20
N PHE A 62 -13.03 -8.94 -0.29
CA PHE A 62 -12.73 -9.80 0.85
C PHE A 62 -12.23 -8.96 2.02
N VAL A 63 -12.43 -9.46 3.23
CA VAL A 63 -11.77 -8.98 4.45
C VAL A 63 -11.06 -10.15 5.11
N ARG A 64 -9.81 -9.94 5.49
CA ARG A 64 -8.97 -10.87 6.26
C ARG A 64 -8.32 -10.10 7.40
N THR A 65 -7.71 -10.80 8.35
CA THR A 65 -7.02 -10.16 9.47
C THR A 65 -5.98 -9.15 8.96
N GLY A 66 -6.21 -7.87 9.25
CA GLY A 66 -5.31 -6.77 8.87
C GLY A 66 -5.22 -6.51 7.37
N MET A 67 -6.17 -6.94 6.54
CA MET A 67 -6.20 -6.56 5.12
C MET A 67 -7.59 -6.68 4.48
N PHE A 68 -7.84 -5.91 3.43
CA PHE A 68 -9.03 -6.06 2.59
C PHE A 68 -8.72 -5.68 1.14
N GLY A 69 -9.43 -6.28 0.19
CA GLY A 69 -9.32 -5.98 -1.24
C GLY A 69 -10.51 -5.18 -1.74
N MET A 70 -10.28 -4.19 -2.60
CA MET A 70 -11.36 -3.43 -3.23
C MET A 70 -12.13 -4.26 -4.25
N SER A 71 -13.42 -3.98 -4.40
CA SER A 71 -14.27 -4.58 -5.43
C SER A 71 -14.03 -4.01 -6.83
N GLU A 72 -13.40 -2.84 -6.93
CA GLU A 72 -13.04 -2.20 -8.19
C GLU A 72 -11.67 -2.69 -8.68
N PHE A 73 -11.61 -3.12 -9.94
CA PHE A 73 -10.38 -3.59 -10.56
C PHE A 73 -9.70 -2.47 -11.34
N LYS A 74 -8.39 -2.34 -11.16
CA LYS A 74 -7.56 -1.38 -11.89
C LYS A 74 -7.42 -1.78 -13.36
N ALA A 75 -7.16 -3.06 -13.60
CA ALA A 75 -7.00 -3.68 -14.92
C ALA A 75 -6.95 -5.20 -14.77
N GLY A 76 -7.67 -5.94 -15.62
CA GLY A 76 -7.74 -7.41 -15.51
C GLY A 76 -8.20 -7.86 -14.11
N TYR A 77 -7.40 -8.70 -13.45
CA TYR A 77 -7.63 -9.19 -12.08
C TYR A 77 -6.86 -8.41 -11.01
N ILE A 78 -6.28 -7.26 -11.37
CA ILE A 78 -5.49 -6.44 -10.46
C ILE A 78 -6.38 -5.44 -9.75
N THR A 79 -6.30 -5.42 -8.43
CA THR A 79 -6.99 -4.44 -7.60
C THR A 79 -6.08 -3.93 -6.48
N SER A 80 -6.46 -2.81 -5.88
CA SER A 80 -5.84 -2.31 -4.66
C SER A 80 -6.26 -3.18 -3.47
N VAL A 81 -5.26 -3.68 -2.76
CA VAL A 81 -5.42 -4.33 -1.46
C VAL A 81 -4.81 -3.43 -0.40
N PHE A 82 -5.56 -3.20 0.66
CA PHE A 82 -5.17 -2.38 1.80
C PHE A 82 -4.68 -3.27 2.93
N PHE A 83 -3.61 -2.85 3.59
CA PHE A 83 -2.94 -3.60 4.65
C PHE A 83 -2.79 -2.75 5.90
N GLU A 84 -3.14 -3.34 7.04
CA GLU A 84 -2.74 -2.88 8.35
C GLU A 84 -1.62 -3.81 8.85
N ILE A 85 -0.46 -3.22 9.14
CA ILE A 85 0.75 -3.97 9.49
C ILE A 85 1.39 -3.34 10.73
N THR A 86 1.66 -4.17 11.73
CA THR A 86 2.49 -3.78 12.87
C THR A 86 3.96 -4.02 12.54
N ILE A 87 4.76 -2.95 12.50
CA ILE A 87 6.19 -2.99 12.25
C ILE A 87 6.89 -2.33 13.44
N ARG A 88 7.80 -3.06 14.09
CA ARG A 88 8.49 -2.61 15.33
C ARG A 88 7.53 -2.05 16.39
N GLY A 89 6.40 -2.73 16.60
CA GLY A 89 5.39 -2.34 17.60
C GLY A 89 4.44 -1.21 17.18
N ARG A 90 4.63 -0.62 15.99
CA ARG A 90 3.80 0.47 15.48
C ARG A 90 2.87 -0.01 14.37
N ARG A 91 1.59 0.32 14.48
CA ARG A 91 0.61 0.09 13.40
C ARG A 91 0.88 1.10 12.28
N ARG A 92 0.99 0.60 11.05
CA ARG A 92 1.19 1.35 9.82
C ARG A 92 0.23 0.81 8.76
N TRP A 93 -0.15 1.65 7.81
CA TRP A 93 -1.16 1.32 6.81
C TRP A 93 -0.60 1.47 5.41
N PHE A 94 -0.90 0.51 4.56
CA PHE A 94 -0.36 0.43 3.21
C PHE A 94 -1.46 0.07 2.22
N THR A 95 -1.20 0.35 0.95
CA THR A 95 -1.96 -0.21 -0.16
C THR A 95 -1.01 -0.73 -1.21
N GLY A 96 -1.41 -1.81 -1.89
CA GLY A 96 -0.64 -2.41 -2.98
C GLY A 96 -1.53 -3.03 -4.05
N PHE A 97 -1.06 -2.99 -5.29
CA PHE A 97 -1.75 -3.59 -6.43
C PHE A 97 -1.45 -5.08 -6.50
N CYS A 98 -2.45 -5.90 -6.19
CA CYS A 98 -2.34 -7.36 -6.16
C CYS A 98 -3.14 -7.97 -7.31
N ASP A 99 -2.58 -9.00 -7.94
CA ASP A 99 -3.27 -9.81 -8.94
C ASP A 99 -4.06 -10.91 -8.23
N LEU A 100 -5.39 -10.79 -8.21
CA LEU A 100 -6.26 -11.72 -7.50
C LEU A 100 -6.50 -13.04 -8.26
N SER A 101 -5.97 -13.18 -9.48
CA SER A 101 -5.90 -14.49 -10.12
C SER A 101 -4.90 -15.42 -9.42
N ASP A 102 -3.92 -14.85 -8.69
CA ASP A 102 -3.06 -15.55 -7.75
C ASP A 102 -3.54 -15.32 -6.30
N PRO A 103 -4.12 -16.35 -5.65
CA PRO A 103 -4.61 -16.22 -4.27
C PRO A 103 -3.54 -15.85 -3.23
N GLN A 104 -2.24 -16.04 -3.55
CA GLN A 104 -1.11 -15.70 -2.68
C GLN A 104 -0.65 -14.26 -2.84
N SER A 105 -1.04 -13.56 -3.92
CA SER A 105 -0.55 -12.21 -4.23
C SER A 105 -0.70 -11.22 -3.06
N PRO A 106 -1.85 -11.14 -2.35
CA PRO A 106 -1.99 -10.26 -1.19
C PRO A 106 -1.05 -10.63 -0.02
N ALA A 107 -0.87 -11.92 0.25
CA ALA A 107 -0.02 -12.37 1.34
C ALA A 107 1.46 -12.09 1.03
N ALA A 108 1.89 -12.40 -0.20
CA ALA A 108 3.25 -12.12 -0.68
C ALA A 108 3.56 -10.61 -0.67
N MET A 109 2.60 -9.77 -1.06
CA MET A 109 2.72 -8.31 -0.97
C MET A 109 2.95 -7.86 0.48
N ARG A 110 2.14 -8.36 1.43
CA ARG A 110 2.27 -8.03 2.85
C ARG A 110 3.64 -8.43 3.40
N GLU A 111 4.12 -9.63 3.06
CA GLU A 111 5.45 -10.10 3.46
C GLU A 111 6.56 -9.23 2.90
N ALA A 112 6.46 -8.83 1.63
CA ALA A 112 7.43 -7.94 0.99
C ALA A 112 7.47 -6.55 1.65
N ILE A 113 6.30 -5.99 2.00
CA ILE A 113 6.21 -4.71 2.72
C ILE A 113 6.89 -4.83 4.08
N ILE A 114 6.57 -5.88 4.86
CA ILE A 114 7.19 -6.13 6.17
C ILE A 114 8.71 -6.24 6.03
N ALA A 115 9.19 -7.05 5.09
CA ALA A 115 10.61 -7.28 4.88
C ALA A 115 11.34 -5.98 4.50
N TYR A 116 10.76 -5.15 3.63
CA TYR A 116 11.35 -3.89 3.19
C TYR A 116 11.36 -2.84 4.31
N GLU A 117 10.21 -2.57 4.93
CA GLU A 117 10.06 -1.52 5.94
C GLU A 117 10.78 -1.87 7.26
N SER A 118 10.96 -3.15 7.57
CA SER A 118 11.73 -3.59 8.74
C SER A 118 13.24 -3.40 8.58
N GLN A 119 13.74 -3.07 7.39
CA GLN A 119 15.15 -2.75 7.15
C GLN A 119 15.45 -1.25 7.24
N LEU A 120 14.44 -0.40 7.01
CA LEU A 120 14.63 1.05 7.04
C LEU A 120 14.76 1.58 8.48
N PRO A 121 15.63 2.57 8.75
CA PRO A 121 15.66 3.24 10.05
C PRO A 121 14.30 3.85 10.40
N GLU A 122 13.94 3.89 11.68
CA GLU A 122 12.70 4.54 12.09
C GLU A 122 12.74 6.04 11.73
N THR A 123 11.81 6.45 10.88
CA THR A 123 11.57 7.88 10.65
C THR A 123 10.63 8.34 11.75
N MET A 124 11.12 9.23 12.61
CA MET A 124 10.30 9.79 13.68
C MET A 124 9.05 10.46 13.10
N THR A 125 7.90 10.14 13.66
CA THR A 125 6.65 10.85 13.39
C THR A 125 6.74 12.29 13.82
N ARG A 126 5.81 13.12 13.34
CA ARG A 126 5.71 14.52 13.75
C ARG A 126 5.55 14.67 15.26
N GLU A 127 4.77 13.79 15.90
CA GLU A 127 4.57 13.77 17.35
C GLU A 127 5.85 13.39 18.09
N GLU A 128 6.54 12.33 17.65
CA GLU A 128 7.84 11.96 18.23
C GLU A 128 8.91 13.03 18.02
N LYS A 129 8.88 13.74 16.88
CA LYS A 129 9.74 14.90 16.63
C LYS A 129 9.41 16.06 17.59
N LEU A 130 8.14 16.31 17.86
CA LEU A 130 7.69 17.35 18.79
C LEU A 130 8.09 17.00 20.24
N GLU A 131 7.87 15.76 20.66
CA GLU A 131 8.31 15.26 21.98
C GLU A 131 9.83 15.30 22.13
N ALA A 132 10.59 14.91 21.11
CA ALA A 132 12.05 14.98 21.15
C ALA A 132 12.58 16.42 21.24
N ILE A 133 11.90 17.41 20.61
CA ILE A 133 12.23 18.83 20.77
C ILE A 133 11.99 19.28 22.22
N TRP A 134 10.92 18.82 22.86
CA TRP A 134 10.62 19.17 24.24
C TRP A 134 11.46 18.43 25.28
N ALA A 135 11.96 17.23 24.96
CA ALA A 135 12.81 16.44 25.84
C ALA A 135 14.28 16.93 25.92
N ASP A 136 14.70 17.82 25.02
CA ASP A 136 16.07 18.34 24.91
C ASP A 136 16.22 19.76 25.52
N THR A 137 15.31 20.15 26.44
CA THR A 137 15.35 21.42 27.21
C THR A 137 15.36 21.14 28.71
#